data_AF-A0A9C8ZLR8-F1
#
_entry.id   AF-A0A9C8ZLR8-F1
#
_cell.length_a   1.000
_cell.length_b   1.000
_cell.length_c   1.000
_cell.angle_alpha   90.00
_cell.angle_beta   90.00
_cell.angle_gamma   90.00
#
_symmetry.space_group_name_H-M   'P 1'
#
loop_
_entity.id
_entity.type
_entity.pdbx_description
1 polymer ?
#
loop_
_entity_poly.entity_id
_entity_poly.type
_entity_poly.pdbx_seq_one_letter_code
_entity_poly.pdbx_strand_id
1 'polypeptide(L)'
;MNNSLHLNNVILLTVFIGGCLLALQRTEPGRRWLTALVLVLPVGYLLYRWAIFRGQVREALIAAGAALVLNGLFWGLYGRRHPPLSSDMIRVIGMEDEDSAT
;
A
#
# COMPACT_ATOMS: atom_id res chain seq x y z
N MET A 1 15.72 -9.93 30.64
CA MET A 1 14.96 -8.86 29.95
C MET A 1 13.70 -9.48 29.38
N ASN A 2 12.59 -9.39 30.10
CA ASN A 2 11.31 -9.93 29.64
C ASN A 2 10.72 -8.89 28.69
N ASN A 3 10.97 -9.05 27.39
CA ASN A 3 10.35 -8.21 26.37
C ASN A 3 8.88 -8.60 26.27
N SER A 4 8.02 -7.92 27.03
CA SER A 4 6.57 -8.04 26.90
C SER A 4 6.17 -7.49 25.54
N LEU A 5 6.15 -8.35 24.52
CA LEU A 5 5.63 -8.04 23.20
C LEU A 5 4.18 -7.57 23.33
N HIS A 6 3.93 -6.30 23.03
CA HIS A 6 2.57 -5.77 23.05
C HIS A 6 1.84 -6.18 21.77
N LEU A 7 1.27 -7.38 21.79
CA LEU A 7 0.51 -7.98 20.69
C LEU A 7 -0.52 -7.03 20.05
N ASN A 8 -1.22 -6.23 20.88
CA ASN A 8 -2.19 -5.25 20.39
C ASN A 8 -1.56 -4.20 19.46
N ASN A 9 -0.36 -3.71 19.78
CA ASN A 9 0.34 -2.72 18.95
C ASN A 9 0.79 -3.35 17.63
N VAL A 10 1.28 -4.59 17.68
CA VAL A 10 1.71 -5.34 16.49
C VAL A 10 0.52 -5.55 15.56
N ILE A 11 -0.63 -5.99 16.07
CA ILE A 11 -1.85 -6.21 15.28
C ILE A 11 -2.33 -4.90 14.63
N LEU A 12 -2.44 -3.81 15.41
CA LEU A 12 -2.86 -2.51 14.89
C LEU A 12 -1.93 -2.00 13.77
N LEU A 13 -0.62 -2.07 13.99
CA LEU A 13 0.38 -1.65 13.00
C LEU A 13 0.32 -2.51 11.74
N THR A 14 0.19 -3.83 11.88
CA THR A 14 0.08 -4.74 10.73
C THR A 14 -1.17 -4.47 9.91
N VAL A 15 -2.32 -4.25 10.54
CA VAL A 15 -3.57 -3.92 9.84
C VAL A 15 -3.44 -2.57 9.13
N PHE A 16 -2.88 -1.56 9.79
CA PHE A 16 -2.70 -0.23 9.22
C PHE A 16 -1.76 -0.23 8.02
N ILE A 17 -0.56 -0.82 8.17
CA ILE A 17 0.42 -0.95 7.08
C ILE A 17 -0.16 -1.79 5.94
N GLY A 18 -0.83 -2.89 6.26
CA GLY A 18 -1.49 -3.76 5.29
C GLY A 18 -2.55 -3.01 4.47
N GLY A 19 -3.37 -2.19 5.11
CA GLY A 19 -4.35 -1.31 4.45
C GLY A 19 -3.69 -0.32 3.49
N CYS A 20 -2.62 0.36 3.91
CA CYS A 20 -1.86 1.26 3.04
C CYS A 20 -1.28 0.54 1.81
N LEU A 21 -0.73 -0.65 2.00
CA LEU A 21 -0.17 -1.43 0.91
C LEU A 21 -1.27 -1.91 -0.07
N LEU A 22 -2.44 -2.30 0.42
CA LEU A 22 -3.60 -2.63 -0.43
C LEU A 22 -4.06 -1.43 -1.26
N ALA A 23 -4.09 -0.23 -0.67
CA ALA A 23 -4.38 1.00 -1.39
C ALA A 23 -3.35 1.26 -2.51
N LEU A 24 -2.07 1.01 -2.24
CA LEU A 24 -1.02 1.16 -3.24
C LEU A 24 -1.17 0.14 -4.39
N GLN A 25 -1.53 -1.10 -4.08
CA GLN A 25 -1.78 -2.13 -5.10
C GLN A 25 -2.95 -1.80 -6.03
N ARG A 26 -3.99 -1.14 -5.51
CA ARG A 26 -5.17 -0.70 -6.28
C ARG A 26 -4.95 0.58 -7.07
N THR A 27 -3.81 1.24 -6.90
CA THR A 27 -3.48 2.43 -7.70
C THR A 27 -3.08 2.01 -9.12
N GLU A 28 -3.56 2.78 -10.10
CA GLU A 28 -3.19 2.69 -11.51
C GLU A 28 -1.68 2.67 -11.70
N PRO A 29 -1.14 1.87 -12.65
CA PRO A 29 0.30 1.73 -12.86
C PRO A 29 1.00 3.07 -13.13
N GLY A 30 0.34 4.01 -13.82
CA GLY A 30 0.86 5.34 -14.08
C GLY A 30 0.94 6.25 -12.84
N ARG A 31 0.17 5.96 -11.78
CA ARG A 31 0.13 6.75 -10.53
C ARG A 31 0.68 6.02 -9.31
N ARG A 32 1.05 4.74 -9.43
CA ARG A 32 1.65 3.94 -8.32
C ARG A 32 2.85 4.62 -7.70
N TRP A 33 3.69 5.29 -8.50
CA TRP A 33 4.86 6.00 -8.01
C TRP A 33 4.47 7.20 -7.15
N LEU A 34 3.41 7.92 -7.54
CA LEU A 34 2.86 9.02 -6.77
C LEU A 34 2.26 8.52 -5.45
N THR A 35 1.51 7.41 -5.46
CA THR A 35 0.98 6.80 -4.23
C THR A 35 2.10 6.27 -3.33
N ALA A 36 3.16 5.69 -3.89
CA ALA A 36 4.32 5.28 -3.10
C ALA A 36 4.99 6.47 -2.41
N LEU A 37 5.15 7.59 -3.12
CA LEU A 37 5.79 8.80 -2.62
C LEU A 37 4.92 9.57 -1.61
N VAL A 38 3.62 9.68 -1.86
CA VAL A 38 2.69 10.50 -1.05
C VAL A 38 2.04 9.71 0.10
N LEU A 39 1.94 8.39 -0.02
CA LEU A 39 1.33 7.54 1.02
C LEU A 39 2.40 6.76 1.77
N VAL A 40 3.15 5.89 1.09
CA VAL A 40 4.03 4.92 1.77
C VAL A 40 5.24 5.58 2.41
N LEU A 41 5.87 6.53 1.74
CA LEU A 41 7.05 7.22 2.25
C LEU A 41 6.73 8.03 3.54
N PRO A 42 5.72 8.91 3.58
CA PRO A 42 5.39 9.63 4.81
C PRO A 42 4.81 8.72 5.89
N VAL A 43 3.96 7.73 5.55
CA VAL A 43 3.44 6.79 6.55
C VAL A 43 4.56 5.95 7.16
N GLY A 44 5.48 5.43 6.35
CA GLY A 44 6.65 4.69 6.82
C GLY A 44 7.54 5.55 7.73
N TYR A 45 7.76 6.81 7.36
CA TYR A 45 8.52 7.75 8.17
C TYR A 45 7.86 8.06 9.51
N LEU A 46 6.54 8.32 9.52
CA LEU A 46 5.75 8.54 10.74
C LEU A 46 5.80 7.33 11.68
N LEU A 47 5.65 6.12 11.14
CA LEU A 47 5.72 4.89 11.92
C LEU A 47 7.12 4.64 12.48
N TYR A 48 8.17 4.88 11.70
CA TYR A 48 9.55 4.78 12.17
C TYR A 48 9.83 5.77 13.31
N ARG A 49 9.41 7.03 13.13
CA ARG A 49 9.60 8.08 14.13
C ARG A 49 8.79 7.82 15.40
N TRP A 50 7.57 7.33 15.27
CA TRP A 50 6.74 6.90 16.40
C TRP A 50 7.36 5.71 17.15
N ALA A 51 7.90 4.73 16.43
CA ALA A 51 8.52 3.55 17.03
C ALA A 51 9.78 3.89 17.84
N ILE A 52 10.59 4.85 17.37
CA ILE A 52 11.71 5.41 18.13
C ILE A 52 11.20 6.11 19.39
N PHE A 53 10.19 6.98 19.26
CA PHE A 53 9.63 7.72 20.40
C PHE A 53 9.08 6.80 21.49
N ARG A 54 8.50 5.66 21.10
CA ARG A 54 7.94 4.66 22.03
C ARG A 54 8.97 3.64 22.52
N GLY A 55 10.20 3.63 22.00
CA GLY A 55 11.20 2.60 22.29
C GLY A 55 10.80 1.19 21.81
N GLN A 56 9.80 1.09 20.93
CA GLN A 56 9.16 -0.16 20.48
C GLN A 56 9.55 -0.50 19.02
N VAL A 57 10.78 -0.19 18.64
CA VAL A 57 11.28 -0.38 17.26
C VAL A 57 11.17 -1.84 16.80
N ARG A 58 11.43 -2.79 17.69
CA ARG A 58 11.37 -4.22 17.37
C ARG A 58 9.95 -4.68 17.01
N GLU A 59 8.94 -4.17 17.71
CA GLU A 59 7.52 -4.46 17.45
C GLU A 59 7.08 -3.86 16.11
N ALA A 60 7.49 -2.63 15.83
CA ALA A 60 7.22 -1.97 14.55
C ALA A 60 7.87 -2.70 13.37
N LEU A 61 9.10 -3.21 13.52
CA LEU A 61 9.78 -4.00 12.48
C LEU A 61 9.09 -5.34 12.25
N ILE A 62 8.65 -6.04 13.30
CA ILE A 62 7.89 -7.29 13.17
C ILE A 62 6.55 -7.02 12.46
N ALA A 63 5.84 -5.96 12.85
CA ALA A 63 4.57 -5.59 12.24
C ALA A 63 4.72 -5.21 10.77
N ALA A 64 5.77 -4.46 10.41
CA ALA A 64 6.08 -4.09 9.04
C ALA A 64 6.46 -5.31 8.19
N GLY A 65 7.30 -6.21 8.71
CA GLY A 65 7.65 -7.46 8.05
C GLY A 65 6.43 -8.34 7.81
N ALA A 66 5.58 -8.53 8.83
CA ALA A 66 4.34 -9.29 8.71
C ALA A 66 3.39 -8.69 7.68
N ALA A 67 3.21 -7.36 7.67
CA ALA A 67 2.37 -6.67 6.70
C ALA A 67 2.89 -6.84 5.27
N LEU A 68 4.21 -6.74 5.05
CA LEU A 68 4.81 -6.96 3.72
C LEU A 68 4.62 -8.41 3.25
N VAL A 69 4.81 -9.39 4.12
CA VAL A 69 4.61 -10.82 3.78
C VAL A 69 3.16 -11.09 3.42
N LEU A 70 2.21 -10.65 4.25
CA LEU A 70 0.78 -10.81 3.98
C LEU A 70 0.37 -10.12 2.67
N ASN A 71 0.90 -8.93 2.43
CA ASN A 71 0.59 -8.16 1.25
C ASN A 71 1.20 -8.78 -0.03
N GLY A 72 2.42 -9.32 0.07
CA GLY A 72 3.07 -10.08 -0.99
C GLY A 72 2.34 -11.40 -1.30
N LEU A 73 1.89 -12.13 -0.27
CA LEU A 73 1.07 -13.33 -0.42
C LEU A 73 -0.26 -13.01 -1.10
N PHE A 74 -0.95 -11.97 -0.66
CA PHE A 74 -2.19 -11.51 -1.30
C PHE A 74 -1.97 -11.16 -2.78
N TRP A 75 -0.88 -10.46 -3.10
CA TRP A 75 -0.56 -10.13 -4.49
C TRP A 75 -0.22 -11.37 -5.34
N GLY A 76 0.58 -12.28 -4.80
CA GLY A 76 0.97 -13.51 -5.49
C GLY A 76 -0.21 -14.43 -5.77
N LEU A 77 -1.16 -14.53 -4.83
CA LEU A 77 -2.34 -15.38 -4.95
C LEU A 77 -3.45 -14.76 -5.80
N TYR A 78 -3.74 -13.47 -5.60
CA TYR A 78 -4.91 -12.79 -6.19
C TYR A 78 -4.52 -11.65 -7.13
N GLY A 79 -3.58 -10.80 -6.72
CA GLY A 79 -3.19 -9.59 -7.46
C GLY A 79 -2.64 -9.83 -8.86
N ARG A 80 -1.94 -10.94 -9.11
CA ARG A 80 -1.44 -11.31 -10.46
C ARG A 80 -2.57 -11.60 -11.47
N ARG A 81 -3.74 -12.04 -11.01
CA ARG A 81 -4.86 -12.43 -11.89
C ARG A 81 -5.79 -11.26 -12.23
N HIS A 82 -5.75 -10.19 -11.45
CA HIS A 82 -6.60 -9.00 -11.63
C HIS A 82 -5.75 -7.73 -11.67
N PRO A 83 -5.09 -7.43 -12.80
CA PRO A 83 -4.41 -6.15 -12.95
C PRO A 83 -5.43 -5.00 -12.84
N PRO A 84 -5.08 -3.88 -12.18
CA PRO A 84 -5.95 -2.72 -12.16
C PRO A 84 -6.15 -2.19 -13.57
N LEU A 85 -7.40 -1.87 -13.90
CA LEU A 85 -7.81 -1.36 -15.19
C LEU A 85 -7.06 -0.05 -15.48
N SER A 86 -6.51 0.08 -16.69
CA SER A 86 -5.90 1.34 -17.13
C SER A 86 -6.99 2.36 -17.44
N SER A 87 -6.81 3.61 -17.02
CA SER A 87 -7.69 4.72 -17.38
C SER A 87 -7.83 4.90 -18.90
N ASP A 88 -6.86 4.44 -19.71
CA ASP A 88 -6.91 4.55 -21.18
C ASP A 88 -8.06 3.75 -21.82
N MET A 89 -8.65 2.79 -21.10
CA MET A 89 -9.77 2.00 -21.60
C MET A 89 -11.14 2.69 -21.36
N ILE A 90 -11.16 3.80 -20.64
CA ILE A 90 -12.37 4.59 -20.40
C ILE A 90 -12.57 5.49 -21.62
N ARG A 91 -13.29 4.95 -22.61
CA ARG A 91 -13.75 5.72 -23.77
C ARG A 91 -14.91 6.62 -23.33
N VAL A 92 -14.67 7.93 -23.32
CA VAL A 92 -15.69 8.94 -23.03
C VAL A 92 -16.66 8.98 -24.22
N ILE A 93 -17.95 8.83 -23.96
CA ILE A 93 -19.00 8.98 -24.97
C ILE A 93 -18.94 10.42 -25.52
N GLY A 94 -18.60 10.58 -26.80
CA GLY A 94 -18.43 11.88 -27.47
C GLY A 94 -17.08 12.11 -28.16
N MET A 95 -16.09 11.22 -28.00
CA MET A 95 -14.79 11.31 -28.71
C MET A 95 -14.81 10.77 -30.16
N GLU A 96 -15.97 10.36 -30.69
CA GLU A 96 -16.11 9.79 -32.04
C GLU A 96 -16.11 10.83 -33.16
N ASP A 97 -16.33 12.10 -32.81
CA ASP A 97 -16.60 13.16 -33.79
C ASP A 97 -15.34 13.87 -34.30
N GLU A 98 -14.17 13.66 -33.68
CA GLU A 98 -12.92 14.37 -34.07
C GLU A 98 -12.16 13.68 -35.22
N ASP A 99 -12.26 12.36 -35.38
CA ASP A 99 -11.50 11.60 -36.41
C ASP A 99 -12.20 11.52 -37.77
N SER A 100 -13.44 12.01 -37.90
CA SER A 100 -14.22 11.95 -39.15
C SER A 100 -14.23 13.26 -39.95
N ALA A 101 -13.48 14.28 -39.50
CA ALA A 101 -13.42 15.62 -40.10
C ALA A 101 -12.13 15.92 -40.89
N THR A 102 -11.34 14.90 -41.26
CA THR A 102 -10.19 15.04 -42.20
C THR A 102 -10.38 14.26 -43.48
#